data_AF-A0A6P1HQ86-F1
#
_entry.id   AF-A0A6P1HQ86-F1
#
_cell.length_a   1.000
_cell.length_b   1.000
_cell.length_c   1.000
_cell.angle_alpha   90.00
_cell.angle_beta   90.00
_cell.angle_gamma   90.00
#
_symmetry.space_group_name_H-M   'P 1'
#
loop_
_entity.id
_entity.type
_entity.pdbx_description
1 polymer ?
#
loop_
_entity_poly.entity_id
_entity_poly.type
_entity_poly.pdbx_seq_one_letter_code
_entity_poly.pdbx_strand_id
1 'polypeptide(L)'
;MSNQDEKIARFMLSAVESNFSVNDLKQRTSKFIEYKKKEGFSFASLTKLHYEMFGGKEHSSIFQACAAVEIMVLALDIFDDLQDQDALDKPWCQTQQTISMNIATGLLILSMQMLSNTTFDESRKRDAIQYMNQQVLKAVQGQHQDLQQQIKTEDDYLQMVHNKSGSLMACACIVGVSLVTPDKHEQVLEYATNFGIAAQIQNDIQDVIRGDTKNDLLYKKHTLPTLKLLEENNEYAEWARSYYNGLVDKSYMYENKRELLDWIRNSSSIMYVQVLKRVYQRKTIQHIEEIDTNSKMRHKLMQLIEQI
;
A
#
# COMPACT_ATOMS: atom_id res chain seq x y z
N MET A 1 -0.49 18.62 -6.64
CA MET A 1 -0.55 18.49 -5.17
C MET A 1 -1.81 19.19 -4.68
N SER A 2 -2.65 18.51 -3.90
CA SER A 2 -3.97 19.04 -3.52
C SER A 2 -3.90 19.93 -2.27
N ASN A 3 -4.87 20.83 -2.09
CA ASN A 3 -5.01 21.61 -0.85
C ASN A 3 -5.20 20.70 0.40
N GLN A 4 -5.79 19.52 0.19
CA GLN A 4 -5.93 18.51 1.23
C GLN A 4 -4.56 17.97 1.66
N ASP A 5 -3.67 17.63 0.73
CA ASP A 5 -2.32 17.11 1.05
C ASP A 5 -1.51 18.13 1.87
N GLU A 6 -1.60 19.41 1.52
CA GLU A 6 -0.97 20.50 2.29
C GLU A 6 -1.51 20.59 3.72
N LYS A 7 -2.80 20.31 3.92
CA LYS A 7 -3.40 20.29 5.26
C LYS A 7 -2.95 19.07 6.06
N ILE A 8 -2.91 17.89 5.43
CA ILE A 8 -2.43 16.65 6.06
C ILE A 8 -0.95 16.77 6.44
N ALA A 9 -0.09 17.22 5.53
CA ALA A 9 1.33 17.42 5.79
C ALA A 9 1.57 18.34 7.00
N ARG A 10 0.80 19.43 7.13
CA ARG A 10 0.90 20.32 8.30
C ARG A 10 0.60 19.61 9.62
N PHE A 11 -0.41 18.73 9.67
CA PHE A 11 -0.68 17.92 10.87
C PHE A 11 0.48 16.96 11.16
N MET A 12 1.04 16.31 10.14
CA MET A 12 2.17 15.39 10.30
C MET A 12 3.42 16.11 10.82
N LEU A 13 3.79 17.22 10.19
CA LEU A 13 4.96 18.02 10.57
C LEU A 13 4.80 18.65 11.96
N SER A 14 3.61 19.16 12.29
CA SER A 14 3.31 19.68 13.63
C SER A 14 3.40 18.60 14.70
N ALA A 15 2.99 17.36 14.39
CA ALA A 15 3.10 16.24 15.32
C ALA A 15 4.57 15.85 15.57
N VAL A 16 5.40 15.82 14.53
CA VAL A 16 6.85 15.60 14.64
C VAL A 16 7.50 16.70 15.49
N GLU A 17 7.20 17.96 15.22
CA GLU A 17 7.76 19.10 15.94
C GLU A 17 7.43 19.07 17.45
N SER A 18 6.22 18.61 17.78
CA SER A 18 5.71 18.60 19.16
C SER A 18 6.14 17.39 19.98
N ASN A 19 6.41 16.24 19.35
CA ASN A 19 6.65 14.97 20.06
C ASN A 19 8.10 14.51 20.03
N PHE A 20 8.89 14.90 19.02
CA PHE A 20 10.31 14.62 19.01
C PHE A 20 11.06 15.81 19.62
N SER A 21 12.11 15.56 20.40
CA SER A 21 12.91 16.62 21.03
C SER A 21 14.29 16.80 20.39
N VAL A 22 14.79 15.76 19.71
CA VAL A 22 16.11 15.75 19.06
C VAL A 22 16.01 16.40 17.68
N ASN A 23 16.79 17.46 17.43
CA ASN A 23 16.72 18.24 16.19
C ASN A 23 17.03 17.43 14.92
N ASP A 24 18.04 16.57 14.93
CA ASP A 24 18.37 15.73 13.77
C ASP A 24 17.20 14.77 13.44
N LEU A 25 16.59 14.17 14.48
CA LEU A 25 15.41 13.31 14.33
C LEU A 25 14.24 14.07 13.70
N LYS A 26 13.94 15.29 14.16
CA LYS A 26 12.91 16.16 13.57
C LYS A 26 13.19 16.43 12.09
N GLN A 27 14.39 16.92 11.78
CA GLN A 27 14.76 17.33 10.42
C GLN A 27 14.68 16.16 9.42
N ARG A 28 15.18 14.99 9.80
CA ARG A 28 15.10 13.79 8.94
C ARG A 28 13.67 13.33 8.74
N THR A 29 12.90 13.25 9.82
CA THR A 29 11.50 12.84 9.75
C THR A 29 10.68 13.81 8.88
N SER A 30 10.86 15.12 9.05
CA SER A 30 10.23 16.13 8.19
C SER A 30 10.63 15.99 6.72
N LYS A 31 11.90 15.67 6.42
CA LYS A 31 12.34 15.39 5.05
C LYS A 31 11.63 14.16 4.45
N PHE A 32 11.38 13.12 5.24
CA PHE A 32 10.65 11.93 4.77
C PHE A 32 9.18 12.27 4.48
N ILE A 33 8.53 13.04 5.35
CA ILE A 33 7.16 13.53 5.15
C ILE A 33 7.05 14.40 3.89
N GLU A 34 7.97 15.35 3.69
CA GLU A 34 7.99 16.22 2.50
C GLU A 34 8.27 15.45 1.21
N TYR A 35 9.03 14.35 1.28
CA TYR A 35 9.17 13.44 0.14
C TYR A 35 7.86 12.71 -0.14
N LYS A 36 7.25 12.08 0.87
CA LYS A 36 5.99 11.34 0.73
C LYS A 36 4.86 12.23 0.19
N LYS A 37 4.81 13.49 0.63
CA LYS A 37 3.87 14.50 0.14
C LYS A 37 3.89 14.69 -1.38
N LYS A 38 5.05 14.50 -2.04
CA LYS A 38 5.18 14.60 -3.50
C LYS A 38 4.53 13.43 -4.22
N GLU A 39 4.52 12.24 -3.59
CA GLU A 39 3.79 11.07 -4.07
C GLU A 39 2.28 11.21 -3.84
N GLY A 40 1.90 11.99 -2.82
CA GLY A 40 0.52 12.25 -2.43
C GLY A 40 0.07 11.35 -1.27
N PHE A 41 -1.07 11.68 -0.67
CA PHE A 41 -1.59 10.99 0.51
C PHE A 41 -2.89 10.25 0.20
N SER A 42 -2.76 9.15 -0.52
CA SER A 42 -3.89 8.33 -0.98
C SER A 42 -4.63 7.67 0.18
N PHE A 43 -3.91 7.18 1.20
CA PHE A 43 -4.51 6.52 2.37
C PHE A 43 -5.24 7.52 3.28
N ALA A 44 -4.70 8.73 3.46
CA ALA A 44 -5.42 9.85 4.08
C ALA A 44 -6.71 10.18 3.31
N SER A 45 -6.65 10.20 1.98
CA SER A 45 -7.82 10.46 1.13
C SER A 45 -8.88 9.38 1.26
N LEU A 46 -8.49 8.11 1.34
CA LEU A 46 -9.40 6.99 1.57
C LEU A 46 -10.02 7.03 2.98
N THR A 47 -9.24 7.38 4.00
CA THR A 47 -9.73 7.55 5.37
C THR A 47 -10.82 8.62 5.43
N LYS A 48 -10.57 9.80 4.84
CA LYS A 48 -11.56 10.88 4.76
C LYS A 48 -12.79 10.48 3.97
N LEU A 49 -12.60 9.81 2.83
CA LEU A 49 -13.69 9.38 1.96
C LEU A 49 -14.64 8.43 2.70
N HIS A 50 -14.11 7.46 3.44
CA HIS A 50 -14.90 6.52 4.23
C HIS A 50 -15.61 7.21 5.39
N TYR A 51 -14.92 8.11 6.09
CA TYR A 51 -15.56 8.93 7.12
C TYR A 51 -16.77 9.72 6.57
N GLU A 52 -16.62 10.40 5.43
CA GLU A 52 -17.73 11.16 4.80
C GLU A 52 -18.82 10.26 4.22
N MET A 53 -18.44 9.11 3.66
CA MET A 53 -19.36 8.13 3.08
C MET A 53 -20.36 7.60 4.10
N PHE A 54 -19.93 7.43 5.36
CA PHE A 54 -20.75 6.96 6.47
C PHE A 54 -21.42 8.08 7.29
N GLY A 55 -21.35 9.33 6.81
CA GLY A 55 -22.07 10.47 7.41
C GLY A 55 -21.23 11.36 8.33
N GLY A 56 -19.92 11.13 8.39
CA GLY A 56 -18.99 12.03 9.06
C GLY A 56 -18.98 13.43 8.44
N LYS A 57 -18.94 14.45 9.28
CA LYS A 57 -18.87 15.87 8.86
C LYS A 57 -17.46 16.39 8.94
N GLU A 58 -17.05 17.21 7.98
CA GLU A 58 -15.70 17.76 7.95
C GLU A 58 -15.39 18.57 9.21
N HIS A 59 -14.29 18.23 9.87
CA HIS A 59 -13.80 18.82 11.11
C HIS A 59 -12.26 18.78 11.13
N SER A 60 -11.59 19.57 11.98
CA SER A 60 -10.12 19.52 12.08
C SER A 60 -9.61 18.11 12.46
N SER A 61 -10.33 17.41 13.33
CA SER A 61 -9.93 16.09 13.83
C SER A 61 -9.92 14.98 12.78
N ILE A 62 -10.74 15.05 11.72
CA ILE A 62 -10.63 14.07 10.63
C ILE A 62 -9.31 14.24 9.87
N PHE A 63 -8.81 15.47 9.71
CA PHE A 63 -7.49 15.68 9.09
C PHE A 63 -6.34 15.16 9.96
N GLN A 64 -6.46 15.27 11.29
CA GLN A 64 -5.50 14.67 12.21
C GLN A 64 -5.54 13.13 12.14
N ALA A 65 -6.71 12.52 12.08
CA ALA A 65 -6.85 11.07 11.89
C ALA A 65 -6.29 10.60 10.54
N CYS A 66 -6.56 11.34 9.46
CA CYS A 66 -5.99 11.07 8.14
C CYS A 66 -4.45 11.17 8.16
N ALA A 67 -3.89 12.18 8.85
CA ALA A 67 -2.45 12.32 9.03
C ALA A 67 -1.85 11.18 9.87
N ALA A 68 -2.59 10.66 10.86
CA ALA A 68 -2.18 9.50 11.64
C ALA A 68 -2.06 8.25 10.74
N VAL A 69 -3.07 7.96 9.92
CA VAL A 69 -3.05 6.84 8.97
C VAL A 69 -1.89 6.99 7.98
N GLU A 70 -1.67 8.19 7.44
CA GLU A 70 -0.59 8.42 6.47
C GLU A 70 0.80 8.29 7.10
N ILE A 71 0.99 8.72 8.35
CA ILE A 71 2.24 8.49 9.09
C ILE A 71 2.48 7.00 9.32
N MET A 72 1.43 6.25 9.67
CA MET A 72 1.52 4.81 9.81
C MET A 72 1.96 4.15 8.50
N VAL A 73 1.35 4.53 7.37
CA VAL A 73 1.74 4.02 6.05
C VAL A 73 3.18 4.39 5.71
N LEU A 74 3.59 5.65 5.94
CA LEU A 74 4.98 6.07 5.72
C LEU A 74 5.96 5.24 6.55
N ALA A 75 5.63 4.91 7.80
CA ALA A 75 6.49 4.05 8.60
C ALA A 75 6.63 2.65 8.00
N LEU A 76 5.54 2.06 7.53
CA LEU A 76 5.54 0.74 6.90
C LEU A 76 6.27 0.75 5.56
N ASP A 77 6.11 1.78 4.74
CA ASP A 77 6.88 1.98 3.51
C ASP A 77 8.38 2.06 3.79
N ILE A 78 8.79 2.80 4.84
CA ILE A 78 10.20 2.86 5.24
C ILE A 78 10.72 1.47 5.62
N PHE A 79 9.95 0.69 6.38
CA PHE A 79 10.37 -0.67 6.73
C PHE A 79 10.47 -1.57 5.50
N ASP A 80 9.47 -1.56 4.62
CA ASP A 80 9.41 -2.35 3.39
C ASP A 80 10.59 -2.02 2.46
N ASP A 81 10.82 -0.74 2.16
CA ASP A 81 11.92 -0.30 1.29
C ASP A 81 13.31 -0.66 1.83
N LEU A 82 13.51 -0.65 3.16
CA LEU A 82 14.76 -1.06 3.79
C LEU A 82 14.95 -2.58 3.80
N GLN A 83 13.86 -3.35 3.80
CA GLN A 83 13.88 -4.80 3.73
C GLN A 83 14.15 -5.28 2.29
N ASP A 84 13.50 -4.65 1.31
CA ASP A 84 13.60 -4.99 -0.12
C ASP A 84 14.89 -4.47 -0.79
N GLN A 85 15.48 -3.39 -0.27
CA GLN A 85 16.72 -2.77 -0.78
C GLN A 85 16.67 -2.36 -2.26
N ASP A 86 15.48 -2.06 -2.79
CA ASP A 86 15.25 -1.73 -4.21
C ASP A 86 14.87 -0.25 -4.47
N ALA A 87 14.70 0.53 -3.40
CA ALA A 87 14.28 1.93 -3.42
C ALA A 87 15.41 2.94 -3.10
N LEU A 88 16.59 2.77 -3.69
CA LEU A 88 17.83 3.50 -3.35
C LEU A 88 17.74 5.04 -3.48
N ASP A 89 16.79 5.56 -4.26
CA ASP A 89 16.58 7.00 -4.46
C ASP A 89 15.75 7.66 -3.36
N LYS A 90 15.09 6.88 -2.50
CA LYS A 90 14.25 7.42 -1.43
C LYS A 90 15.10 7.97 -0.27
N PRO A 91 14.71 9.10 0.36
CA PRO A 91 15.54 9.74 1.40
C PRO A 91 15.86 8.86 2.62
N TRP A 92 14.97 7.92 2.95
CA TRP A 92 15.17 6.98 4.04
C TRP A 92 16.15 5.85 3.69
N CYS A 93 16.27 5.48 2.42
CA CYS A 93 17.30 4.54 1.94
C CYS A 93 18.67 5.21 1.78
N GLN A 94 18.71 6.54 1.64
CA GLN A 94 19.95 7.34 1.64
C GLN A 94 20.45 7.70 3.06
N THR A 95 19.62 7.44 4.07
CA THR A 95 19.97 7.62 5.49
C THR A 95 20.47 6.29 6.05
N GLN A 96 21.33 6.32 7.07
CA GLN A 96 21.79 5.10 7.73
C GLN A 96 20.59 4.25 8.17
N GLN A 97 20.58 2.97 7.79
CA GLN A 97 19.46 2.07 8.02
C GLN A 97 18.99 2.04 9.48
N THR A 98 19.92 2.06 10.45
CA THR A 98 19.60 2.09 11.89
C THR A 98 18.81 3.34 12.29
N ILE A 99 19.12 4.49 11.70
CA ILE A 99 18.40 5.75 11.95
C ILE A 99 17.02 5.71 11.29
N SER A 100 16.92 5.25 10.04
CA SER A 100 15.64 5.14 9.33
C SER A 100 14.68 4.17 10.01
N MET A 101 15.16 3.01 10.49
CA MET A 101 14.36 2.07 11.30
C MET A 101 13.88 2.68 12.62
N ASN A 102 14.73 3.46 13.29
CA ASN A 102 14.34 4.16 14.52
C ASN A 102 13.28 5.25 14.25
N ILE A 103 13.40 5.99 13.14
CA ILE A 103 12.38 6.95 12.70
C ILE A 103 11.06 6.24 12.41
N ALA A 104 11.07 5.16 11.64
CA ALA A 104 9.86 4.40 11.32
C ALA A 104 9.17 3.85 12.58
N THR A 105 9.94 3.38 13.56
CA THR A 105 9.42 2.96 14.87
C THR A 105 8.73 4.13 15.60
N GLY A 106 9.36 5.30 15.63
CA GLY A 106 8.78 6.50 16.23
C GLY A 106 7.50 6.95 15.52
N LEU A 107 7.46 6.87 14.19
CA LEU A 107 6.28 7.20 13.37
C LEU A 107 5.10 6.26 13.66
N LEU A 108 5.32 4.95 13.85
CA LEU A 108 4.25 4.01 14.23
C LEU A 108 3.63 4.35 15.61
N ILE A 109 4.44 4.74 16.59
CA ILE A 109 3.91 5.16 17.89
C ILE A 109 3.20 6.51 17.78
N LEU A 110 3.76 7.44 16.99
CA LEU A 110 3.19 8.76 16.77
C LEU A 110 1.82 8.67 16.09
N SER A 111 1.60 7.78 15.13
CA SER A 111 0.29 7.60 14.49
C SER A 111 -0.79 7.22 15.51
N MET A 112 -0.52 6.25 16.39
CA MET A 112 -1.45 5.82 17.44
C MET A 112 -1.76 6.97 18.40
N GLN A 113 -0.74 7.72 18.82
CA GLN A 113 -0.91 8.88 19.69
C GLN A 113 -1.72 9.99 19.02
N MET A 114 -1.48 10.27 17.74
CA MET A 114 -2.25 11.25 16.97
C MET A 114 -3.72 10.88 16.87
N LEU A 115 -4.04 9.60 16.63
CA LEU A 115 -5.42 9.12 16.57
C LEU A 115 -6.11 9.23 17.94
N SER A 116 -5.41 8.87 19.02
CA SER A 116 -5.88 9.00 20.41
C SER A 116 -6.19 10.45 20.81
N ASN A 117 -5.39 11.40 20.33
CA ASN A 117 -5.52 12.83 20.62
C ASN A 117 -6.56 13.56 19.75
N THR A 118 -7.34 12.85 18.95
CA THR A 118 -8.47 13.45 18.22
C THR A 118 -9.63 13.79 19.17
N THR A 119 -10.57 14.63 18.73
CA THR A 119 -11.74 15.05 19.54
C THR A 119 -12.98 14.19 19.30
N PHE A 120 -12.82 13.02 18.67
CA PHE A 120 -13.92 12.06 18.51
C PHE A 120 -14.25 11.38 19.84
N ASP A 121 -15.43 10.75 19.93
CA ASP A 121 -15.84 9.99 21.12
C ASP A 121 -14.80 8.92 21.48
N GLU A 122 -14.54 8.74 22.78
CA GLU A 122 -13.50 7.83 23.28
C GLU A 122 -13.69 6.37 22.83
N SER A 123 -14.94 5.91 22.69
CA SER A 123 -15.23 4.57 22.15
C SER A 123 -14.82 4.46 20.68
N ARG A 124 -15.18 5.44 19.84
CA ARG A 124 -14.83 5.49 18.42
C ARG A 124 -13.33 5.56 18.20
N LYS A 125 -12.62 6.37 18.99
CA LYS A 125 -11.15 6.44 18.94
C LYS A 125 -10.50 5.10 19.29
N ARG A 126 -11.00 4.44 20.34
CA ARG A 126 -10.53 3.12 20.75
C ARG A 126 -10.73 2.08 19.65
N ASP A 127 -11.92 2.06 19.04
CA ASP A 127 -12.24 1.13 17.95
C ASP A 127 -11.33 1.38 16.75
N ALA A 128 -11.15 2.65 16.34
CA ALA A 128 -10.26 3.01 15.24
C ALA A 128 -8.80 2.58 15.49
N ILE A 129 -8.27 2.82 16.70
CA ILE A 129 -6.92 2.38 17.09
C ILE A 129 -6.83 0.85 17.10
N GLN A 130 -7.85 0.17 17.62
CA GLN A 130 -7.87 -1.29 17.68
C GLN A 130 -7.86 -1.90 16.28
N TYR A 131 -8.71 -1.43 15.37
CA TYR A 131 -8.70 -1.90 13.99
C TYR A 131 -7.40 -1.56 13.27
N MET A 132 -6.85 -0.35 13.47
CA MET A 132 -5.55 0.02 12.93
C MET A 132 -4.47 -0.97 13.36
N ASN A 133 -4.38 -1.26 14.67
CA ASN A 133 -3.40 -2.22 15.19
C ASN A 133 -3.61 -3.63 14.64
N GLN A 134 -4.86 -4.10 14.55
CA GLN A 134 -5.17 -5.42 14.00
C GLN A 134 -4.75 -5.53 12.52
N GLN A 135 -5.03 -4.52 11.70
CA GLN A 135 -4.65 -4.54 10.29
C GLN A 135 -3.14 -4.38 10.10
N VAL A 136 -2.46 -3.53 10.87
CA VAL A 136 -0.99 -3.43 10.82
C VAL A 136 -0.33 -4.77 11.21
N LEU A 137 -0.86 -5.47 12.22
CA LEU A 137 -0.35 -6.80 12.58
C LEU A 137 -0.53 -7.81 11.43
N LYS A 138 -1.67 -7.79 10.72
CA LYS A 138 -1.87 -8.61 9.52
C LYS A 138 -0.91 -8.22 8.39
N ALA A 139 -0.68 -6.93 8.18
CA ALA A 139 0.28 -6.43 7.19
C ALA A 139 1.70 -6.95 7.46
N VAL A 140 2.13 -6.93 8.72
CA VAL A 140 3.44 -7.47 9.12
C VAL A 140 3.52 -8.99 8.88
N GLN A 141 2.42 -9.74 9.09
CA GLN A 141 2.39 -11.16 8.75
C GLN A 141 2.51 -11.39 7.24
N GLY A 142 1.79 -10.61 6.43
CA GLY A 142 1.92 -10.66 4.97
C GLY A 142 3.33 -10.31 4.50
N GLN A 143 3.93 -9.27 5.08
CA GLN A 143 5.34 -8.90 4.81
C GLN A 143 6.30 -10.03 5.15
N HIS A 144 6.09 -10.71 6.28
CA HIS A 144 6.92 -11.85 6.65
C HIS A 144 6.82 -12.99 5.62
N GLN A 145 5.63 -13.28 5.12
CA GLN A 145 5.41 -14.30 4.07
C GLN A 145 6.12 -13.90 2.76
N ASP A 146 6.05 -12.62 2.39
CA ASP A 146 6.71 -12.07 1.20
C ASP A 146 8.25 -12.20 1.28
N LEU A 147 8.83 -11.77 2.41
CA LEU A 147 10.28 -11.84 2.65
C LEU A 147 10.84 -13.27 2.71
N GLN A 148 10.02 -14.25 3.08
CA GLN A 148 10.44 -15.65 3.06
C GLN A 148 10.61 -16.21 1.64
N GLN A 149 10.11 -15.50 0.61
CA GLN A 149 10.16 -15.93 -0.79
C GLN A 149 9.61 -17.35 -1.02
N GLN A 150 8.58 -17.73 -0.25
CA GLN A 150 7.94 -19.05 -0.33
C GLN A 150 6.69 -19.06 -1.22
N ILE A 151 6.44 -17.98 -1.96
CA ILE A 151 5.30 -17.85 -2.85
C ILE A 151 5.54 -18.68 -4.10
N LYS A 152 4.82 -19.79 -4.25
CA LYS A 152 4.99 -20.73 -5.36
C LYS A 152 3.75 -20.86 -6.24
N THR A 153 2.59 -20.58 -5.66
CA THR A 153 1.30 -20.69 -6.34
C THR A 153 0.56 -19.36 -6.34
N GLU A 154 -0.45 -19.26 -7.19
CA GLU A 154 -1.37 -18.13 -7.19
C GLU A 154 -2.09 -17.97 -5.85
N ASP A 155 -2.46 -19.07 -5.20
CA ASP A 155 -3.12 -19.05 -3.90
C ASP A 155 -2.19 -18.51 -2.80
N ASP A 156 -0.90 -18.92 -2.81
CA ASP A 156 0.10 -18.38 -1.88
C ASP A 156 0.23 -16.86 -2.06
N TYR A 157 0.29 -16.40 -3.31
CA TYR A 157 0.40 -14.98 -3.65
C TYR A 157 -0.84 -14.21 -3.18
N LEU A 158 -2.04 -14.71 -3.50
CA LEU A 158 -3.30 -14.04 -3.12
C LEU A 158 -3.44 -13.97 -1.60
N GLN A 159 -3.03 -15.01 -0.87
CA GLN A 159 -3.03 -15.02 0.59
C GLN A 159 -2.01 -14.03 1.18
N MET A 160 -0.82 -13.93 0.60
CA MET A 160 0.19 -12.95 0.99
C MET A 160 -0.33 -11.53 0.77
N VAL A 161 -0.81 -11.20 -0.43
CA VAL A 161 -1.32 -9.86 -0.78
C VAL A 161 -2.54 -9.48 0.04
N HIS A 162 -3.44 -10.43 0.29
CA HIS A 162 -4.57 -10.24 1.20
C HIS A 162 -4.10 -9.75 2.58
N ASN A 163 -3.06 -10.38 3.12
CA ASN A 163 -2.51 -10.02 4.42
C ASN A 163 -1.66 -8.76 4.39
N LYS A 164 -0.83 -8.53 3.35
CA LYS A 164 0.05 -7.37 3.19
C LYS A 164 -0.74 -6.13 2.77
N SER A 165 -0.94 -5.93 1.46
CA SER A 165 -1.54 -4.71 0.90
C SER A 165 -3.06 -4.63 1.13
N GLY A 166 -3.74 -5.78 1.16
CA GLY A 166 -5.17 -5.88 1.44
C GLY A 166 -5.55 -5.36 2.83
N SER A 167 -4.80 -5.75 3.86
CA SER A 167 -5.04 -5.28 5.23
C SER A 167 -4.71 -3.80 5.40
N LEU A 168 -3.67 -3.27 4.73
CA LEU A 168 -3.35 -1.84 4.78
C LEU A 168 -4.40 -0.97 4.11
N MET A 169 -4.93 -1.40 2.96
CA MET A 169 -6.07 -0.73 2.32
C MET A 169 -7.28 -0.75 3.25
N ALA A 170 -7.58 -1.91 3.85
CA ALA A 170 -8.66 -2.05 4.81
C ALA A 170 -8.46 -1.16 6.05
N CYS A 171 -7.22 -1.01 6.52
CA CYS A 171 -6.85 -0.15 7.64
C CYS A 171 -7.29 1.31 7.42
N ALA A 172 -6.94 1.90 6.28
CA ALA A 172 -7.33 3.29 5.99
C ALA A 172 -8.85 3.46 5.91
N CYS A 173 -9.53 2.51 5.27
CA CYS A 173 -10.98 2.54 5.12
C CYS A 173 -11.67 2.41 6.49
N ILE A 174 -11.31 1.40 7.28
CA ILE A 174 -11.96 1.09 8.54
C ILE A 174 -11.73 2.16 9.60
N VAL A 175 -10.54 2.78 9.66
CA VAL A 175 -10.28 3.91 10.57
C VAL A 175 -11.25 5.06 10.29
N GLY A 176 -11.53 5.36 9.02
CA GLY A 176 -12.51 6.38 8.64
C GLY A 176 -13.93 6.06 9.13
N VAL A 177 -14.35 4.81 8.96
CA VAL A 177 -15.69 4.33 9.36
C VAL A 177 -15.87 4.29 10.88
N SER A 178 -14.88 3.77 11.61
CA SER A 178 -14.93 3.63 13.07
C SER A 178 -15.03 4.97 13.80
N LEU A 179 -14.61 6.06 13.16
CA LEU A 179 -14.77 7.42 13.69
C LEU A 179 -16.20 7.98 13.53
N VAL A 180 -17.11 7.22 12.91
CA VAL A 180 -18.51 7.61 12.67
C VAL A 180 -19.49 6.62 13.28
N THR A 181 -19.32 5.33 13.01
CA THR A 181 -20.29 4.30 13.39
C THR A 181 -19.58 3.02 13.84
N PRO A 182 -20.12 2.29 14.84
CA PRO A 182 -19.64 0.96 15.19
C PRO A 182 -20.13 -0.12 14.20
N ASP A 183 -21.10 0.21 13.34
CA ASP A 183 -21.72 -0.72 12.41
C ASP A 183 -20.95 -0.82 11.09
N LYS A 184 -21.23 -1.88 10.32
CA LYS A 184 -20.72 -2.10 8.95
C LYS A 184 -19.22 -2.34 8.82
N HIS A 185 -18.51 -2.52 9.93
CA HIS A 185 -17.07 -2.77 9.94
C HIS A 185 -16.66 -4.02 9.12
N GLU A 186 -17.39 -5.12 9.25
CA GLU A 186 -17.08 -6.35 8.52
C GLU A 186 -17.21 -6.19 7.01
N GLN A 187 -18.30 -5.59 6.53
CA GLN A 187 -18.47 -5.31 5.10
C GLN A 187 -17.36 -4.40 4.57
N VAL A 188 -16.98 -3.38 5.36
CA VAL A 188 -15.90 -2.44 4.99
C VAL A 188 -14.55 -3.13 4.90
N LEU A 189 -14.22 -3.97 5.88
CA LEU A 189 -13.00 -4.76 5.85
C LEU A 189 -12.95 -5.66 4.60
N GLU A 190 -14.05 -6.36 4.30
CA GLU A 190 -14.12 -7.29 3.17
C GLU A 190 -13.89 -6.60 1.83
N TYR A 191 -14.65 -5.55 1.50
CA TYR A 191 -14.46 -4.90 0.20
C TYR A 191 -13.13 -4.14 0.14
N ALA A 192 -12.67 -3.53 1.24
CA ALA A 192 -11.43 -2.76 1.22
C ALA A 192 -10.20 -3.68 1.10
N THR A 193 -10.25 -4.89 1.65
CA THR A 193 -9.23 -5.90 1.39
C THR A 193 -9.20 -6.33 -0.08
N ASN A 194 -10.37 -6.56 -0.70
CA ASN A 194 -10.44 -6.83 -2.14
C ASN A 194 -9.90 -5.67 -2.99
N PHE A 195 -10.15 -4.42 -2.58
CA PHE A 195 -9.59 -3.24 -3.23
C PHE A 195 -8.06 -3.23 -3.13
N GLY A 196 -7.50 -3.52 -1.96
CA GLY A 196 -6.06 -3.60 -1.75
C GLY A 196 -5.40 -4.70 -2.58
N ILE A 197 -6.07 -5.85 -2.75
CA ILE A 197 -5.60 -6.92 -3.64
C ILE A 197 -5.57 -6.43 -5.10
N ALA A 198 -6.65 -5.81 -5.59
CA ALA A 198 -6.67 -5.26 -6.95
C ALA A 198 -5.58 -4.20 -7.18
N ALA A 199 -5.35 -3.33 -6.18
CA ALA A 199 -4.32 -2.30 -6.25
C ALA A 199 -2.91 -2.90 -6.29
N GLN A 200 -2.64 -3.94 -5.51
CA GLN A 200 -1.33 -4.61 -5.55
C GLN A 200 -1.11 -5.35 -6.87
N ILE A 201 -2.11 -6.07 -7.38
CA ILE A 201 -2.02 -6.72 -8.68
C ILE A 201 -1.71 -5.69 -9.79
N GLN A 202 -2.32 -4.50 -9.71
CA GLN A 202 -2.00 -3.41 -10.65
C GLN A 202 -0.54 -2.96 -10.53
N ASN A 203 -0.03 -2.76 -9.31
CA ASN A 203 1.35 -2.37 -9.07
C ASN A 203 2.32 -3.42 -9.65
N ASP A 204 2.10 -4.69 -9.35
CA ASP A 204 2.94 -5.78 -9.85
C ASP A 204 2.92 -5.88 -11.39
N ILE A 205 1.76 -5.63 -12.02
CA ILE A 205 1.70 -5.51 -13.49
C ILE A 205 2.60 -4.36 -13.97
N GLN A 206 2.52 -3.18 -13.34
CA GLN A 206 3.36 -2.04 -13.72
C GLN A 206 4.86 -2.35 -13.52
N ASP A 207 5.20 -3.03 -12.43
CA ASP A 207 6.58 -3.36 -12.08
C ASP A 207 7.20 -4.43 -12.97
N VAL A 208 6.41 -5.28 -13.64
CA VAL A 208 6.93 -6.21 -14.64
C VAL A 208 6.95 -5.63 -16.08
N ILE A 209 6.06 -4.70 -16.44
CA ILE A 209 6.02 -4.13 -17.81
C ILE A 209 6.93 -2.91 -18.00
N ARG A 210 7.39 -2.31 -16.89
CA ARG A 210 8.25 -1.12 -16.92
C ARG A 210 9.58 -1.42 -17.60
N GLY A 211 10.04 -0.43 -18.36
CA GLY A 211 11.22 -0.54 -19.20
C GLY A 211 12.52 -0.07 -18.55
N ASP A 212 12.54 0.28 -17.27
CA ASP A 212 13.77 0.66 -16.57
C ASP A 212 14.42 -0.56 -15.89
N THR A 213 15.33 -0.36 -14.94
CA THR A 213 16.03 -1.45 -14.24
C THR A 213 15.29 -1.93 -13.00
N LYS A 214 14.21 -1.26 -12.58
CA LYS A 214 13.37 -1.56 -11.40
C LYS A 214 12.30 -2.62 -11.71
N ASN A 215 12.65 -3.65 -12.48
CA ASN A 215 11.68 -4.62 -12.99
C ASN A 215 11.62 -5.88 -12.10
N ASP A 216 10.44 -6.27 -11.66
CA ASP A 216 10.25 -7.39 -10.71
C ASP A 216 10.83 -8.72 -11.21
N LEU A 217 10.70 -9.01 -12.50
CA LEU A 217 11.27 -10.22 -13.09
C LEU A 217 12.81 -10.20 -12.99
N LEU A 218 13.43 -9.04 -13.19
CA LEU A 218 14.88 -8.86 -13.07
C LEU A 218 15.38 -8.92 -11.62
N TYR A 219 14.53 -8.61 -10.64
CA TYR A 219 14.84 -8.77 -9.20
C TYR A 219 14.44 -10.14 -8.64
N LYS A 220 13.87 -11.03 -9.46
CA LYS A 220 13.37 -12.34 -9.04
C LYS A 220 12.30 -12.25 -7.95
N LYS A 221 11.49 -11.17 -7.95
CA LYS A 221 10.33 -11.07 -7.05
C LYS A 221 9.29 -12.11 -7.48
N HIS A 222 8.64 -12.76 -6.52
CA HIS A 222 7.62 -13.79 -6.77
C HIS A 222 6.21 -13.18 -6.78
N THR A 223 5.99 -12.23 -7.69
CA THR A 223 4.66 -11.60 -7.90
C THR A 223 3.82 -12.42 -8.87
N LEU A 224 2.49 -12.25 -8.86
CA LEU A 224 1.62 -13.03 -9.74
C LEU A 224 1.97 -12.92 -11.24
N PRO A 225 2.29 -11.73 -11.80
CA PRO A 225 2.76 -11.66 -13.18
C PRO A 225 4.01 -12.51 -13.44
N THR A 226 5.01 -12.48 -12.55
CA THR A 226 6.24 -13.25 -12.73
C THR A 226 6.00 -14.76 -12.65
N LEU A 227 5.16 -15.22 -11.73
CA LEU A 227 4.78 -16.63 -11.61
C LEU A 227 4.12 -17.12 -12.91
N LYS A 228 3.16 -16.35 -13.45
CA LYS A 228 2.47 -16.71 -14.68
C LYS A 228 3.36 -16.66 -15.91
N LEU A 229 4.23 -15.66 -16.03
CA LEU A 229 5.24 -15.60 -17.09
C LEU A 229 6.16 -16.82 -17.08
N LEU A 230 6.57 -17.29 -15.89
CA LEU A 230 7.39 -18.49 -15.72
C LEU A 230 6.65 -19.81 -16.01
N GLU A 231 5.32 -19.80 -16.09
CA GLU A 231 4.51 -20.96 -16.48
C GLU A 231 4.34 -21.07 -18.01
N GLU A 232 4.70 -20.05 -18.78
CA GLU A 232 4.51 -20.08 -20.23
C GLU A 232 5.43 -21.07 -20.95
N ASN A 233 4.92 -21.63 -22.04
CA ASN A 233 5.62 -22.60 -22.89
C ASN A 233 6.17 -21.93 -24.16
N ASN A 234 7.12 -21.01 -24.00
CA ASN A 234 7.84 -20.35 -25.09
C ASN A 234 9.31 -20.07 -24.73
N GLU A 235 10.09 -19.63 -25.71
CA GLU A 235 11.53 -19.40 -25.55
C GLU A 235 11.88 -18.31 -24.52
N TYR A 236 11.06 -17.25 -24.42
CA TYR A 236 11.31 -16.15 -23.49
C TYR A 236 11.05 -16.57 -22.03
N ALA A 237 10.05 -17.43 -21.82
CA ALA A 237 9.82 -18.05 -20.52
C ALA A 237 10.98 -18.99 -20.14
N GLU A 238 11.58 -19.71 -21.10
CA GLU A 238 12.81 -20.48 -20.87
C GLU A 238 14.01 -19.58 -20.52
N TRP A 239 14.12 -18.39 -21.12
CA TRP A 239 15.15 -17.41 -20.71
C TRP A 239 14.95 -16.98 -19.25
N ALA A 240 13.71 -16.64 -18.86
CA ALA A 240 13.38 -16.27 -17.50
C ALA A 240 13.64 -17.43 -16.51
N ARG A 241 13.24 -18.67 -16.84
CA ARG A 241 13.55 -19.86 -16.03
C ARG A 241 15.05 -20.08 -15.90
N SER A 242 15.81 -19.95 -16.98
CA SER A 242 17.27 -20.05 -16.98
C SER A 242 17.91 -19.02 -16.06
N TYR A 243 17.41 -17.77 -16.08
CA TYR A 243 17.86 -16.72 -15.18
C TYR A 243 17.54 -17.02 -13.72
N TYR A 244 16.32 -17.48 -13.43
CA TYR A 244 15.90 -17.85 -12.08
C TYR A 244 16.76 -19.00 -11.52
N ASN A 245 17.07 -19.99 -12.35
CA ASN A 245 17.92 -21.14 -12.03
C ASN A 245 19.43 -20.84 -12.01
N GLY A 246 19.84 -19.62 -12.37
CA GLY A 246 21.26 -19.21 -12.38
C GLY A 246 22.09 -19.77 -13.53
N LEU A 247 21.43 -20.27 -14.59
CA LEU A 247 22.09 -20.72 -15.81
C LEU A 247 22.55 -19.55 -16.69
N VAL A 248 21.86 -18.41 -16.58
CA VAL A 248 22.26 -17.13 -17.16
C VAL A 248 22.23 -16.05 -16.08
N ASP A 249 23.00 -15.00 -16.27
CA ASP A 249 23.10 -13.89 -15.32
C ASP A 249 22.20 -12.70 -15.71
N LYS A 250 22.22 -11.65 -14.88
CA LYS A 250 21.40 -10.45 -15.11
C LYS A 250 21.86 -9.69 -16.36
N SER A 251 23.14 -9.78 -16.76
CA SER A 251 23.66 -9.16 -17.99
C SER A 251 22.99 -9.73 -19.23
N TYR A 252 22.81 -11.05 -19.30
CA TYR A 252 22.10 -11.69 -20.40
C TYR A 252 20.68 -11.13 -20.57
N MET A 253 19.97 -10.91 -19.46
CA MET A 253 18.63 -10.33 -19.48
C MET A 253 18.65 -8.86 -19.93
N TYR A 254 19.70 -8.11 -19.62
CA TYR A 254 19.86 -6.73 -20.06
C TYR A 254 20.22 -6.61 -21.54
N GLU A 255 21.06 -7.50 -22.04
CA GLU A 255 21.44 -7.56 -23.47
C GLU A 255 20.21 -7.83 -24.34
N ASN A 256 19.30 -8.68 -23.88
CA ASN A 256 18.06 -9.06 -24.59
C ASN A 256 16.81 -8.33 -24.04
N LYS A 257 17.00 -7.16 -23.42
CA LYS A 257 15.94 -6.46 -22.69
C LYS A 257 14.76 -6.07 -23.58
N ARG A 258 15.01 -5.75 -24.85
CA ARG A 258 13.95 -5.32 -25.77
C ARG A 258 12.98 -6.47 -26.04
N GLU A 259 13.52 -7.61 -26.43
CA GLU A 259 12.80 -8.85 -26.69
C GLU A 259 12.05 -9.32 -25.44
N LEU A 260 12.71 -9.28 -24.27
CA LEU A 260 12.10 -9.61 -22.99
C LEU A 260 10.88 -8.73 -22.69
N LEU A 261 11.00 -7.41 -22.84
CA LEU A 261 9.90 -6.48 -22.57
C LEU A 261 8.77 -6.60 -23.59
N ASP A 262 9.11 -6.84 -24.86
CA ASP A 262 8.12 -7.06 -25.91
C ASP A 262 7.33 -8.36 -25.64
N TRP A 263 7.99 -9.42 -25.18
CA TRP A 263 7.31 -10.64 -24.73
C TRP A 263 6.39 -10.37 -23.53
N ILE A 264 6.91 -9.76 -22.45
CA ILE A 264 6.14 -9.48 -21.24
C ILE A 264 4.87 -8.69 -21.58
N ARG A 265 5.00 -7.61 -22.37
CA ARG A 265 3.86 -6.74 -22.70
C ARG A 265 2.78 -7.42 -23.55
N ASN A 266 3.17 -8.39 -24.37
CA ASN A 266 2.26 -9.13 -25.26
C ASN A 266 1.87 -10.51 -24.73
N SER A 267 2.31 -10.86 -23.52
CA SER A 267 2.08 -12.17 -22.90
C SER A 267 0.61 -12.36 -22.50
N SER A 268 0.09 -13.56 -22.76
CA SER A 268 -1.22 -14.00 -22.28
C SER A 268 -1.29 -14.05 -20.75
N SER A 269 -0.16 -14.24 -20.07
CA SER A 269 -0.06 -14.20 -18.61
C SER A 269 -0.38 -12.82 -18.06
N ILE A 270 0.10 -11.75 -18.70
CA ILE A 270 -0.24 -10.38 -18.28
C ILE A 270 -1.73 -10.10 -18.51
N MET A 271 -2.30 -10.58 -19.62
CA MET A 271 -3.75 -10.48 -19.85
C MET A 271 -4.55 -11.22 -18.77
N TYR A 272 -4.13 -12.43 -18.39
CA TYR A 272 -4.75 -13.19 -17.29
C TYR A 272 -4.73 -12.40 -15.98
N VAL A 273 -3.56 -11.85 -15.60
CA VAL A 273 -3.42 -11.08 -14.37
C VAL A 273 -4.31 -9.83 -14.39
N GLN A 274 -4.44 -9.17 -15.54
CA GLN A 274 -5.37 -8.03 -15.72
C GLN A 274 -6.84 -8.45 -15.53
N VAL A 275 -7.23 -9.63 -16.01
CA VAL A 275 -8.59 -10.17 -15.79
C VAL A 275 -8.80 -10.44 -14.30
N LEU A 276 -7.83 -11.06 -13.60
CA LEU A 276 -7.95 -11.31 -12.16
C LEU A 276 -8.08 -10.00 -11.36
N LYS A 277 -7.30 -8.97 -11.71
CA LYS A 277 -7.47 -7.62 -11.14
C LYS A 277 -8.92 -7.14 -11.29
N ARG A 278 -9.49 -7.25 -12.50
CA ARG A 278 -10.87 -6.84 -12.79
C ARG A 278 -11.90 -7.63 -12.00
N VAL A 279 -11.65 -8.92 -11.71
CA VAL A 279 -12.49 -9.72 -10.82
C VAL A 279 -12.54 -9.11 -9.41
N TYR A 280 -11.39 -8.75 -8.83
CA TYR A 280 -11.34 -8.12 -7.51
C TYR A 280 -11.95 -6.71 -7.50
N GLN A 281 -11.77 -5.92 -8.56
CA GLN A 281 -12.45 -4.62 -8.71
C GLN A 281 -13.97 -4.79 -8.72
N ARG A 282 -14.50 -5.77 -9.47
CA ARG A 282 -15.94 -6.02 -9.55
C ARG A 282 -16.51 -6.55 -8.23
N LYS A 283 -15.81 -7.49 -7.57
CA LYS A 283 -16.17 -7.94 -6.21
C LYS A 283 -16.25 -6.76 -5.25
N THR A 284 -15.26 -5.86 -5.28
CA THR A 284 -15.24 -4.67 -4.42
C THR A 284 -16.46 -3.77 -4.68
N ILE A 285 -16.72 -3.45 -5.95
CA ILE A 285 -17.83 -2.58 -6.34
C ILE A 285 -19.18 -3.17 -5.93
N GLN A 286 -19.41 -4.46 -6.16
CA GLN A 286 -20.66 -5.13 -5.80
C GLN A 286 -20.94 -5.02 -4.29
N HIS A 287 -19.94 -5.30 -3.44
CA HIS A 287 -20.11 -5.18 -1.99
C HIS A 287 -20.39 -3.73 -1.56
N ILE A 288 -19.77 -2.74 -2.21
CA ILE A 288 -20.01 -1.32 -1.90
C ILE A 288 -21.46 -0.91 -2.23
N GLU A 289 -22.03 -1.43 -3.33
CA GLU A 289 -23.41 -1.12 -3.75
C GLU A 289 -24.47 -1.62 -2.74
N GLU A 290 -24.16 -2.70 -2.02
CA GLU A 290 -25.04 -3.31 -1.01
C GLU A 290 -25.09 -2.52 0.32
N ILE A 291 -24.21 -1.53 0.51
CA ILE A 291 -24.13 -0.74 1.74
C ILE A 291 -24.86 0.60 1.56
N ASP A 292 -25.84 0.83 2.43
CA ASP A 292 -26.55 2.11 2.52
C ASP A 292 -25.62 3.21 3.08
N THR A 293 -25.20 4.13 2.20
CA THR A 293 -24.20 5.17 2.46
C THR A 293 -24.45 6.38 1.57
N ASN A 294 -23.70 7.47 1.80
CA ASN A 294 -23.76 8.65 0.94
C ASN A 294 -23.43 8.32 -0.53
N SER A 295 -24.43 8.43 -1.41
CA SER A 295 -24.33 8.03 -2.82
C SER A 295 -23.23 8.76 -3.59
N LYS A 296 -22.98 10.05 -3.29
CA LYS A 296 -21.94 10.85 -3.94
C LYS A 296 -20.54 10.34 -3.57
N MET A 297 -20.30 10.07 -2.28
CA MET A 297 -19.01 9.53 -1.83
C MET A 297 -18.80 8.10 -2.32
N ARG A 298 -19.86 7.28 -2.29
CA ARG A 298 -19.85 5.93 -2.84
C ARG A 298 -19.44 5.90 -4.31
N HIS A 299 -20.05 6.77 -5.13
CA HIS A 299 -19.70 6.88 -6.55
C HIS A 299 -18.24 7.32 -6.76
N LYS A 300 -17.73 8.23 -5.93
CA LYS A 300 -16.32 8.64 -5.96
C LYS A 300 -15.38 7.47 -5.62
N LEU A 301 -15.72 6.64 -4.63
CA LEU A 301 -14.95 5.43 -4.30
C LEU A 301 -14.93 4.44 -5.46
N MET A 302 -16.08 4.20 -6.11
CA MET A 302 -16.16 3.32 -7.28
C MET A 302 -15.29 3.82 -8.44
N GLN A 303 -15.29 5.13 -8.72
CA GLN A 303 -14.41 5.71 -9.75
C GLN A 303 -12.92 5.50 -9.43
N LEU A 304 -12.52 5.65 -8.16
CA LEU A 304 -11.14 5.36 -7.74
C LEU A 304 -10.78 3.89 -7.95
N ILE A 305 -11.70 2.97 -7.62
CA ILE A 305 -11.50 1.53 -7.82
C ILE A 305 -11.39 1.20 -9.31
N GLU A 306 -12.13 1.85 -10.20
CA GLU A 306 -12.07 1.57 -11.64
C GLU A 306 -10.78 2.10 -12.32
N GLN A 307 -10.16 3.13 -11.73
CA GLN A 307 -8.96 3.80 -12.25
C GLN A 307 -7.65 3.06 -11.98
N ILE A 308 -7.62 2.16 -11.00
CA ILE A 308 -6.49 1.24 -10.79
C ILE A 308 -6.47 0.13 -11.85
#